data_AF-E3VQ05-F1
#
_entry.id   AF-E3VQ05-F1
#
_cell.length_a   1.000
_cell.length_b   1.000
_cell.length_c   1.000
_cell.angle_alpha   90.00
_cell.angle_beta   90.00
_cell.angle_gamma   90.00
#
_symmetry.space_group_name_H-M   'P 1'
#
loop_
_entity.id
_entity.type
_entity.pdbx_description
1 polymer ?
#
loop_
_entity_poly.entity_id
_entity_poly.type
_entity_poly.pdbx_seq_one_letter_code
_entity_poly.pdbx_strand_id
1 'polypeptide(L)'
;AYLDKYYTKKGGHQIGEMVAKGGNSMVKKIKELQAFFGLRVTGKLDRSTMDVIKRPRCGVPDVANYRLFPGEPKWKKNTLTY
;
A
#
# COMPACT_ATOMS: atom_id res chain seq x y z
N ALA A 1 5.96 7.06 8.58
CA ALA A 1 4.63 6.96 9.22
C ALA A 1 3.75 5.97 8.45
N TYR A 2 2.74 5.31 9.07
CA TYR A 2 1.99 4.16 8.52
C TYR A 2 1.60 4.25 7.03
N LEU A 3 0.97 5.36 6.61
CA LEU A 3 0.55 5.56 5.22
C LEU A 3 1.73 5.58 4.24
N ASP A 4 2.90 6.03 4.69
CA ASP A 4 4.11 6.00 3.87
C ASP A 4 4.58 4.55 3.60
N LYS A 5 4.52 3.70 4.63
CA LYS A 5 4.96 2.31 4.54
C LYS A 5 4.05 1.45 3.65
N TYR A 6 2.74 1.63 3.76
CA TYR A 6 1.75 0.74 3.14
C TYR A 6 1.06 1.30 1.89
N TYR A 7 0.94 2.63 1.79
CA TYR A 7 0.16 3.32 0.74
C TYR A 7 1.00 4.28 -0.11
N THR A 8 2.33 4.13 -0.10
CA THR A 8 3.22 4.87 -1.00
C THR A 8 3.86 3.91 -1.98
N LYS A 9 3.62 4.14 -3.28
CA LYS A 9 4.33 3.44 -4.35
C LYS A 9 5.79 3.88 -4.31
N LYS A 10 6.66 3.04 -3.76
CA LYS A 10 8.11 3.20 -3.94
C LYS A 10 8.44 2.70 -5.34
N GLY A 11 8.40 3.59 -6.31
CA GLY A 11 8.95 3.31 -7.63
C GLY A 11 10.46 3.15 -7.52
N GLY A 12 11.00 2.04 -8.01
CA GLY A 12 12.35 2.06 -8.56
C GLY A 12 12.39 3.13 -9.66
N HIS A 13 13.52 3.84 -9.76
CA HIS A 13 13.78 4.93 -10.71
C HIS A 13 13.10 4.69 -12.07
N GLN A 14 11.97 5.36 -12.32
CA GLN A 14 11.54 5.65 -13.68
C GLN A 14 12.17 7.00 -13.99
N ILE A 15 13.19 6.99 -14.84
CA ILE A 15 13.78 8.21 -15.40
C ILE A 15 12.63 8.96 -16.10
N GLY A 16 12.15 10.06 -15.49
CA GLY A 16 11.24 11.00 -16.16
C GLY A 16 9.98 11.43 -15.42
N GLU A 17 9.62 10.93 -14.24
CA GLU A 17 8.37 11.33 -13.58
C GLU A 17 8.61 12.21 -12.34
N MET A 18 8.53 13.53 -12.52
CA MET A 18 8.48 14.51 -11.42
C MET A 18 7.16 14.35 -10.65
N VAL A 19 7.13 13.50 -9.62
CA VAL A 19 5.94 13.38 -8.76
C VAL A 19 5.88 14.57 -7.81
N ALA A 20 5.02 15.53 -8.14
CA ALA A 20 4.71 16.71 -7.34
C ALA A 20 4.33 16.31 -5.89
N LYS A 21 5.19 16.69 -4.93
CA LYS A 21 4.87 16.66 -3.49
C LYS A 21 3.89 17.79 -3.18
N GLY A 22 2.59 17.53 -3.28
CA GLY A 22 1.53 18.49 -2.96
C GLY A 22 0.49 17.91 -2.00
N GLY A 23 0.07 18.70 -1.01
CA GLY A 23 -0.73 18.32 0.18
C GLY A 23 -2.06 17.55 -0.02
N ASN A 24 -2.49 17.25 -1.25
CA ASN A 24 -3.61 16.37 -1.57
C ASN A 24 -3.27 14.86 -1.52
N SER A 25 -1.99 14.50 -1.37
CA SER A 25 -1.53 13.11 -1.34
C SER A 25 -2.00 12.33 -0.11
N MET A 26 -2.07 12.97 1.07
CA MET A 26 -2.40 12.27 2.31
C MET A 26 -3.87 11.86 2.40
N VAL A 27 -4.79 12.79 2.08
CA VAL A 27 -6.23 12.51 2.06
C VAL A 27 -6.56 11.39 1.08
N LYS A 28 -5.89 11.38 -0.08
CA LYS A 28 -6.03 10.29 -1.06
C LYS A 28 -5.61 8.93 -0.47
N LYS A 29 -4.46 8.85 0.18
CA LYS A 29 -3.99 7.62 0.84
C LYS A 29 -4.93 7.16 1.96
N ILE A 30 -5.53 8.09 2.71
CA ILE A 30 -6.54 7.75 3.74
C ILE A 30 -7.79 7.16 3.08
N LYS A 31 -8.25 7.74 1.96
CA LYS A 31 -9.40 7.21 1.21
C LYS A 31 -9.11 5.81 0.66
N GLU A 32 -7.91 5.58 0.12
CA GLU A 32 -7.47 4.26 -0.35
C GLU A 32 -7.43 3.23 0.78
N LEU A 33 -6.91 3.61 1.95
CA LEU A 33 -6.95 2.77 3.15
C LEU A 33 -8.38 2.44 3.54
N GLN A 34 -9.25 3.43 3.63
CA GLN A 34 -10.64 3.23 4.01
C GLN A 34 -11.34 2.28 3.04
N ALA A 35 -11.14 2.46 1.73
CA ALA A 35 -11.70 1.58 0.71
C ALA A 35 -11.17 0.13 0.84
N PHE A 36 -9.86 -0.04 1.05
CA PHE A 36 -9.23 -1.36 1.18
C PHE A 36 -9.77 -2.16 2.36
N PHE A 37 -9.99 -1.49 3.50
CA PHE A 37 -10.51 -2.11 4.71
C PHE A 37 -12.06 -2.13 4.79
N GLY A 38 -12.75 -1.69 3.73
CA GLY A 38 -14.22 -1.64 3.70
C GLY A 38 -14.83 -0.63 4.69
N LEU A 39 -14.07 0.38 5.10
CA LEU A 39 -14.55 1.47 5.95
C LEU A 39 -15.30 2.52 5.11
N ARG A 40 -16.12 3.34 5.78
CA ARG A 40 -16.73 4.50 5.14
C ARG A 40 -15.64 5.47 4.67
N VAL A 41 -15.60 5.75 3.37
CA VAL A 41 -14.60 6.62 2.75
C VAL A 41 -14.91 8.09 3.07
N THR A 42 -14.23 8.62 4.08
CA THR A 42 -14.36 10.02 4.53
C THR A 42 -13.13 10.86 4.15
N GLY A 43 -11.98 10.21 3.93
CA GLY A 43 -10.68 10.87 3.78
C GLY A 43 -10.16 11.52 5.06
N LYS A 44 -10.82 11.29 6.20
CA LYS A 44 -10.42 11.78 7.52
C LYS A 44 -9.92 10.63 8.38
N LEU A 45 -9.05 10.95 9.32
CA LEU A 45 -8.52 10.01 10.31
C LEU A 45 -9.55 9.81 11.43
N ASP A 46 -10.62 9.06 11.15
CA ASP A 46 -11.65 8.73 12.13
C ASP A 46 -11.23 7.59 13.07
N ARG A 47 -12.01 7.36 14.14
CA ARG A 47 -11.70 6.34 15.16
C ARG A 47 -11.54 4.94 14.53
N SER A 48 -12.43 4.58 13.61
CA SER A 48 -12.35 3.32 12.87
C SER A 48 -11.07 3.19 12.02
N THR A 49 -10.65 4.26 11.34
CA THR A 49 -9.39 4.28 10.60
C THR A 49 -8.20 4.13 11.54
N MET A 50 -8.23 4.79 12.71
CA MET A 50 -7.17 4.69 13.71
C MET A 50 -7.05 3.29 14.34
N ASP A 51 -8.17 2.63 14.58
CA ASP A 51 -8.18 1.26 15.09
C ASP A 51 -7.52 0.29 14.11
N VAL A 52 -7.76 0.49 12.80
CA VAL A 52 -7.08 -0.29 11.76
C VAL A 52 -5.57 -0.02 11.74
N ILE A 53 -5.17 1.26 11.80
CA ILE A 53 -3.75 1.66 11.75
C ILE A 53 -2.94 1.08 12.92
N LYS A 54 -3.56 0.94 14.09
CA LYS A 54 -2.91 0.44 15.32
C LYS A 54 -2.82 -1.08 15.39
N ARG A 55 -3.62 -1.82 14.60
CA ARG A 55 -3.61 -3.28 14.64
C ARG A 55 -2.29 -3.83 14.06
N PRO A 56 -1.71 -4.87 14.67
CA PRO A 56 -0.53 -5.54 14.09
C PRO A 56 -0.89 -6.13 12.73
N ARG A 57 0.06 -6.07 11.78
CA ARG A 57 -0.16 -6.50 10.40
C ARG A 57 1.14 -6.91 9.72
N CYS A 58 1.04 -7.51 8.52
CA CYS A 58 2.19 -7.89 7.73
C CYS A 58 3.01 -6.67 7.25
N GLY A 59 4.25 -6.89 6.79
CA GLY A 59 5.14 -5.83 6.31
C GLY A 59 4.94 -5.43 4.84
N VAL A 60 4.09 -6.15 4.12
CA VAL A 60 3.89 -5.99 2.66
C VAL A 60 3.00 -4.76 2.39
N PRO A 61 3.36 -3.87 1.45
CA PRO A 61 2.51 -2.73 1.09
C PRO A 61 1.19 -3.14 0.43
N ASP A 62 0.11 -2.40 0.71
CA ASP A 62 -1.25 -2.72 0.23
C ASP A 62 -1.50 -2.29 -1.22
N VAL A 63 -0.75 -1.31 -1.72
CA VAL A 63 -0.95 -0.71 -3.06
C VAL A 63 0.21 -0.96 -4.04
N ALA A 64 1.15 -1.83 -3.67
CA ALA A 64 2.29 -2.18 -4.51
C ALA A 64 2.00 -3.45 -5.34
N ASN A 65 2.62 -3.55 -6.51
CA ASN A 65 2.69 -4.84 -7.21
C ASN A 65 3.48 -5.81 -6.33
N TYR A 66 2.86 -6.93 -5.94
CA TYR A 66 3.51 -8.03 -5.22
C TYR A 66 4.46 -8.78 -6.16
N ARG A 67 5.52 -8.09 -6.59
CA ARG A 67 6.55 -8.57 -7.52
C ARG A 67 7.91 -8.30 -6.89
N LEU A 68 8.44 -9.29 -6.18
CA LEU A 68 9.84 -9.29 -5.78
C LEU A 68 10.78 -9.55 -6.97
N PHE A 69 10.26 -10.26 -7.97
CA PHE A 69 10.96 -10.61 -9.20
C PHE A 69 10.15 -10.15 -10.41
N PRO A 70 10.81 -9.84 -11.55
CA PRO A 70 10.12 -9.51 -12.78
C PRO A 70 9.25 -10.67 -13.28
N GLY A 71 8.21 -10.35 -14.06
CA GLY A 71 7.29 -11.35 -14.62
C GLY A 71 6.17 -11.77 -13.66
N GLU A 72 5.62 -12.96 -13.85
CA GLU A 72 4.57 -13.53 -12.99
C GLU A 72 5.18 -14.63 -12.11
N PRO A 73 5.64 -14.29 -10.88
CA PRO A 73 6.22 -15.28 -9.98
C PRO A 73 5.17 -16.32 -9.60
N LYS A 74 5.33 -17.52 -10.17
CA LYS A 74 4.47 -18.69 -9.94
C LYS A 74 5.36 -19.91 -9.83
N TRP A 75 5.09 -20.75 -8.82
CA TRP A 75 5.74 -22.04 -8.71
C TRP A 75 5.42 -22.89 -9.94
N LYS A 76 6.46 -23.32 -10.68
CA LYS A 76 6.31 -24.19 -11.86
C LYS A 76 6.07 -25.66 -11.49
N LYS A 77 6.32 -26.02 -10.23
CA LYS A 77 6.20 -27.38 -9.69
C LYS A 77 5.41 -27.30 -8.38
N ASN A 78 4.73 -28.40 -8.04
CA ASN A 78 3.89 -28.46 -6.83
C ASN A 78 4.64 -28.99 -5.60
N THR A 79 5.74 -29.72 -5.81
CA THR A 79 6.61 -30.16 -4.73
C THR A 79 7.58 -29.03 -4.37
N LEU A 80 7.35 -28.40 -3.21
CA LEU A 80 8.15 -27.29 -2.70
C LEU A 80 9.04 -27.76 -1.53
N THR A 81 10.23 -27.18 -1.41
CA THR A 81 11.16 -27.38 -0.30
C THR A 81 11.51 -26.02 0.30
N TYR A 82 11.78 -25.96 1.61
CA TYR A 82 12.04 -24.71 2.34
C TYR A 82 13.45 -24.67 2.93
#